data_AF-A0A9Q4NS96-F1
#
_entry.id   AF-A0A9Q4NS96-F1
#
_cell.length_a   1.000
_cell.length_b   1.000
_cell.length_c   1.000
_cell.angle_alpha   90.00
_cell.angle_beta   90.00
_cell.angle_gamma   90.00
#
_symmetry.space_group_name_H-M   'P 1'
#
loop_
_entity.id
_entity.type
_entity.pdbx_description
1 polymer ?
#
loop_
_entity_poly.entity_id
_entity_poly.type
_entity_poly.pdbx_seq_one_letter_code
_entity_poly.pdbx_strand_id
1 'polypeptide(L)'
;MGKRKRLKSRERATPRLSSDASHSVEFFMRPDDGAVPSLETFAAWPNKAARKLLPVLAAVAEAPPKKFAGGGKWEAMHGTCTGMYEVRARIDGVHYRLFCVLDVLAENVDRPLLTVIDADSKPNGEVFAESRYVELSELRDEYFRPDENGRPVRSLAPASLVASYIART
;
A
#
# COMPACT_ATOMS: atom_id res chain seq x y z
N MET A 1 20.98 -51.23 -10.11
CA MET A 1 19.83 -50.31 -10.30
C MET A 1 19.84 -49.26 -9.17
N GLY A 2 20.64 -48.19 -9.30
CA GLY A 2 20.80 -47.19 -8.24
C GLY A 2 19.69 -46.13 -8.29
N LYS A 3 18.82 -46.07 -7.28
CA LYS A 3 17.82 -45.00 -7.15
C LYS A 3 18.52 -43.71 -6.75
N ARG A 4 18.69 -42.77 -7.69
CA ARG A 4 19.14 -41.40 -7.40
C ARG A 4 18.04 -40.67 -6.62
N LYS A 5 18.28 -40.37 -5.34
CA LYS A 5 17.46 -39.46 -4.54
C LYS A 5 17.62 -38.06 -5.12
N ARG A 6 16.57 -37.48 -5.71
CA ARG A 6 16.51 -36.03 -6.01
C ARG A 6 16.58 -35.29 -4.67
N LEU A 7 17.69 -34.60 -4.42
CA LEU A 7 17.76 -33.57 -3.39
C LEU A 7 16.76 -32.47 -3.80
N LYS A 8 15.67 -32.32 -3.05
CA LYS A 8 14.82 -31.14 -3.14
C LYS A 8 15.70 -29.94 -2.75
N SER A 9 15.97 -29.05 -3.69
CA SER A 9 16.54 -27.75 -3.40
C SER A 9 15.68 -27.09 -2.32
N ARG A 10 16.24 -26.88 -1.13
CA ARG A 10 15.65 -26.00 -0.13
C ARG A 10 15.86 -24.57 -0.64
N GLU A 11 14.96 -24.14 -1.51
CA GLU A 11 14.74 -22.72 -1.74
C GLU A 11 14.43 -22.12 -0.37
N ARG A 12 15.28 -21.19 0.08
CA ARG A 12 15.11 -20.54 1.38
C ARG A 12 13.83 -19.70 1.26
N ALA A 13 12.75 -20.15 1.89
CA ALA A 13 11.54 -19.35 1.97
C ALA A 13 11.88 -18.00 2.60
N THR A 14 11.53 -16.90 1.93
CA THR A 14 11.76 -15.54 2.44
C THR A 14 11.16 -15.43 3.85
N PRO A 15 11.93 -14.96 4.86
CA PRO A 15 11.41 -14.74 6.19
C PRO A 15 10.18 -13.82 6.13
N ARG A 16 9.06 -14.27 6.71
CA ARG A 16 7.84 -13.47 6.80
C ARG A 16 7.80 -12.74 8.13
N LEU A 17 7.60 -11.44 8.11
CA LEU A 17 7.30 -10.65 9.30
C LEU A 17 5.87 -10.97 9.79
N SER A 18 5.61 -10.70 11.07
CA SER A 18 4.28 -10.93 11.64
C SER A 18 3.29 -9.92 11.08
N SER A 19 2.17 -10.38 10.49
CA SER A 19 1.08 -9.48 10.08
C SER A 19 0.33 -8.85 11.26
N ASP A 20 0.59 -9.33 12.48
CA ASP A 20 0.00 -8.84 13.71
C ASP A 20 0.88 -7.81 14.42
N ALA A 21 2.05 -7.47 13.87
CA ALA A 21 2.90 -6.41 14.39
C ALA A 21 2.42 -5.01 13.92
N SER A 22 2.94 -3.97 14.56
CA SER A 22 2.85 -2.60 14.02
C SER A 22 3.55 -2.52 12.67
N HIS A 23 3.00 -1.75 11.74
CA HIS A 23 3.52 -1.57 10.40
C HIS A 23 4.23 -0.22 10.25
N SER A 24 5.15 -0.11 9.29
CA SER A 24 5.68 1.18 8.83
C SER A 24 4.75 1.71 7.75
N VAL A 25 4.39 2.99 7.84
CA VAL A 25 3.65 3.66 6.77
C VAL A 25 4.62 4.10 5.70
N GLU A 26 4.47 3.56 4.49
CA GLU A 26 5.33 3.86 3.36
C GLU A 26 4.52 4.30 2.14
N PHE A 27 5.21 4.91 1.17
CA PHE A 27 4.61 5.37 -0.08
C PHE A 27 5.32 4.70 -1.25
N PHE A 28 4.56 4.08 -2.15
CA PHE A 28 5.13 3.42 -3.32
C PHE A 28 5.72 4.45 -4.29
N MET A 29 6.98 4.22 -4.67
CA MET A 29 7.64 4.96 -5.74
C MET A 29 7.87 4.01 -6.91
N ARG A 30 7.38 4.38 -8.09
CA ARG A 30 7.52 3.57 -9.30
C ARG A 30 9.01 3.46 -9.67
N PRO A 31 9.55 2.25 -9.85
CA PRO A 31 10.96 2.06 -10.20
C PRO A 31 11.34 2.66 -11.57
N ASP A 32 10.39 2.68 -12.51
CA ASP A 32 10.64 3.02 -13.91
C ASP A 32 10.84 4.53 -14.13
N ASP A 33 10.06 5.37 -13.44
CA ASP A 33 10.04 6.82 -13.63
C ASP A 33 10.20 7.63 -12.33
N GLY A 34 10.26 6.98 -11.18
CA GLY A 34 10.37 7.63 -9.87
C GLY A 34 9.09 8.35 -9.43
N ALA A 35 7.97 8.18 -10.14
CA ALA A 35 6.69 8.77 -9.77
C ALA A 35 6.20 8.21 -8.44
N VAL A 36 5.45 9.02 -7.69
CA VAL A 36 4.81 8.62 -6.43
C VAL A 36 3.31 8.88 -6.59
N PRO A 37 2.54 7.94 -7.20
CA PRO A 37 1.18 8.19 -7.70
C PRO A 37 0.25 8.81 -6.65
N SER A 38 0.35 8.30 -5.42
CA SER A 38 -0.43 8.82 -4.29
C SER A 38 -0.09 10.27 -3.92
N LEU A 39 1.18 10.67 -3.93
CA LEU A 39 1.60 12.03 -3.59
C LEU A 39 1.22 13.04 -4.68
N GLU A 40 1.27 12.64 -5.95
CA GLU A 40 0.81 13.47 -7.08
C GLU A 40 -0.67 13.79 -6.97
N THR A 41 -1.49 12.78 -6.68
CA THR A 41 -2.93 12.95 -6.47
C THR A 41 -3.21 13.76 -5.21
N PHE A 42 -2.50 13.45 -4.12
CA PHE A 42 -2.65 14.19 -2.88
C PHE A 42 -2.41 15.68 -3.08
N ALA A 43 -1.41 16.08 -3.90
CA ALA A 43 -1.04 17.49 -4.13
C ALA A 43 -2.20 18.35 -4.64
N ALA A 44 -3.16 17.74 -5.31
CA ALA A 44 -4.35 18.40 -5.82
C ALA A 44 -5.50 18.48 -4.79
N TRP A 45 -5.41 17.77 -3.67
CA TRP A 45 -6.49 17.69 -2.70
C TRP A 45 -6.48 18.84 -1.70
N PRO A 46 -7.66 19.21 -1.17
CA PRO A 46 -7.72 20.18 -0.09
C PRO A 46 -7.09 19.59 1.17
N ASN A 47 -6.31 20.39 1.89
CA ASN A 47 -5.54 20.00 3.10
C ASN A 47 -6.35 19.21 4.13
N LYS A 48 -7.65 19.54 4.27
CA LYS A 48 -8.60 18.81 5.14
C LYS A 48 -8.68 17.30 4.83
N ALA A 49 -8.44 16.87 3.60
CA ALA A 49 -8.37 15.45 3.21
C ALA A 49 -7.18 14.75 3.85
N ALA A 50 -5.98 15.27 3.68
CA ALA A 50 -4.76 14.73 4.30
C ALA A 50 -4.91 14.67 5.83
N ARG A 51 -5.42 15.73 6.46
CA ARG A 51 -5.66 15.80 7.92
C ARG A 51 -6.66 14.76 8.44
N LYS A 52 -7.52 14.20 7.58
CA LYS A 52 -8.45 13.13 7.96
C LYS A 52 -7.90 11.74 7.65
N LEU A 53 -7.17 11.59 6.56
CA LEU A 53 -6.69 10.29 6.09
C LEU A 53 -5.38 9.87 6.79
N LEU A 54 -4.40 10.75 6.91
CA LEU A 54 -3.08 10.42 7.47
C LEU A 54 -3.16 9.93 8.93
N PRO A 55 -3.98 10.51 9.83
CA PRO A 55 -4.14 9.96 11.19
C PRO A 55 -4.77 8.57 11.21
N VAL A 56 -5.65 8.26 10.25
CA VAL A 56 -6.23 6.90 10.14
C VAL A 56 -5.17 5.93 9.68
N LEU A 57 -4.35 6.30 8.69
CA LEU A 57 -3.24 5.49 8.20
C LEU A 57 -2.24 5.17 9.33
N ALA A 58 -1.86 6.18 10.13
CA ALA A 58 -1.03 5.98 11.30
C ALA A 58 -1.68 5.07 12.35
N ALA A 59 -2.97 5.28 12.67
CA ALA A 59 -3.68 4.43 13.62
C ALA A 59 -3.82 2.97 13.16
N VAL A 60 -4.03 2.75 11.85
CA VAL A 60 -4.07 1.41 11.23
C VAL A 60 -2.70 0.76 11.22
N ALA A 61 -1.60 1.53 11.13
CA ALA A 61 -0.26 0.99 11.18
C ALA A 61 0.16 0.61 12.60
N GLU A 62 -0.21 1.42 13.60
CA GLU A 62 0.07 1.14 15.01
C GLU A 62 -0.75 -0.03 15.55
N ALA A 63 -2.03 -0.11 15.19
CA ALA A 63 -2.83 -1.29 15.43
C ALA A 63 -2.50 -2.37 14.40
N PRO A 64 -2.65 -3.67 14.69
CA PRO A 64 -2.56 -4.69 13.66
C PRO A 64 -3.62 -4.44 12.57
N PRO A 65 -3.26 -4.15 11.30
CA PRO A 65 -4.22 -3.63 10.29
C PRO A 65 -5.42 -4.54 10.04
N LYS A 66 -5.24 -5.86 10.20
CA LYS A 66 -6.31 -6.86 10.03
C LYS A 66 -7.30 -6.91 11.20
N LYS A 67 -6.94 -6.33 12.35
CA LYS A 67 -7.77 -6.29 13.57
C LYS A 67 -8.31 -4.89 13.85
N PHE A 68 -7.98 -3.92 13.00
CA PHE A 68 -8.37 -2.54 13.20
C PHE A 68 -9.89 -2.38 13.03
N ALA A 69 -10.59 -2.08 14.13
CA ALA A 69 -12.02 -1.76 14.12
C ALA A 69 -12.22 -0.30 13.65
N GLY A 70 -12.07 -0.06 12.35
CA GLY A 70 -12.00 1.29 11.78
C GLY A 70 -13.32 2.01 11.53
N GLY A 71 -14.47 1.39 11.85
CA GLY A 71 -15.80 2.01 11.66
C GLY A 71 -16.07 2.47 10.22
N GLY A 72 -15.60 1.72 9.22
CA GLY A 72 -15.74 2.06 7.80
C GLY A 72 -14.65 2.98 7.24
N LYS A 73 -13.66 3.38 8.05
CA LYS A 73 -12.51 4.21 7.61
C LYS A 73 -11.36 3.41 7.03
N TRP A 74 -11.36 2.10 7.21
CA TRP A 74 -10.37 1.16 6.72
C TRP A 74 -11.10 -0.10 6.30
N GLU A 75 -10.92 -0.52 5.05
CA GLU A 75 -11.65 -1.68 4.50
C GLU A 75 -10.75 -2.50 3.58
N ALA A 76 -10.98 -3.81 3.57
CA ALA A 76 -10.39 -4.68 2.56
C ALA A 76 -11.12 -4.49 1.23
N MET A 77 -10.36 -4.42 0.14
CA MET A 77 -10.92 -4.41 -1.21
C MET A 77 -11.18 -5.83 -1.71
N HIS A 78 -12.07 -5.96 -2.68
CA HIS A 78 -12.49 -7.24 -3.27
C HIS A 78 -12.38 -7.21 -4.81
N GLY A 79 -12.61 -8.35 -5.45
CA GLY A 79 -12.54 -8.47 -6.92
C GLY A 79 -11.12 -8.27 -7.43
N THR A 80 -10.94 -7.45 -8.48
CA THR A 80 -9.65 -7.14 -9.11
C THR A 80 -8.58 -6.65 -8.12
N CYS A 81 -9.01 -5.90 -7.11
CA CYS A 81 -8.13 -5.35 -6.08
C CYS A 81 -8.05 -6.22 -4.81
N THR A 82 -8.39 -7.51 -4.88
CA THR A 82 -8.21 -8.43 -3.73
C THR A 82 -6.77 -8.37 -3.22
N GLY A 83 -6.61 -8.32 -1.90
CA GLY A 83 -5.31 -8.15 -1.24
C GLY A 83 -4.87 -6.69 -1.08
N MET A 84 -5.61 -5.74 -1.64
CA MET A 84 -5.50 -4.32 -1.33
C MET A 84 -6.51 -3.92 -0.25
N TYR A 85 -6.26 -2.76 0.33
CA TYR A 85 -7.08 -2.14 1.36
C TYR A 85 -7.26 -0.66 1.02
N GLU A 86 -8.22 -0.01 1.65
CA GLU A 86 -8.41 1.42 1.47
C GLU A 86 -8.66 2.17 2.78
N VAL A 87 -7.97 3.31 2.93
CA VAL A 87 -8.32 4.33 3.92
C VAL A 87 -9.38 5.24 3.32
N ARG A 88 -10.46 5.50 4.06
CA ARG A 88 -11.62 6.24 3.57
C ARG A 88 -11.85 7.52 4.37
N ALA A 89 -12.06 8.63 3.68
CA ALA A 89 -12.60 9.87 4.24
C ALA A 89 -13.74 10.41 3.36
N ARG A 90 -14.63 11.18 3.98
CA ARG A 90 -15.66 11.95 3.27
C ARG A 90 -15.64 13.39 3.78
N ILE A 91 -15.54 14.34 2.85
CA ILE A 91 -15.43 15.75 3.18
C ILE A 91 -16.21 16.54 2.12
N ASP A 92 -17.15 17.36 2.56
CA ASP A 92 -17.97 18.24 1.72
C ASP A 92 -18.57 17.54 0.48
N GLY A 93 -19.06 16.32 0.70
CA GLY A 93 -19.71 15.53 -0.35
C GLY A 93 -18.77 14.83 -1.33
N VAL A 94 -17.46 14.85 -1.07
CA VAL A 94 -16.45 14.09 -1.83
C VAL A 94 -15.89 12.97 -0.97
N HIS A 95 -15.77 11.78 -1.57
CA HIS A 95 -15.13 10.61 -1.00
C HIS A 95 -13.67 10.57 -1.42
N TYR A 96 -12.75 10.57 -0.46
CA TYR A 96 -11.32 10.42 -0.68
C TYR A 96 -10.85 9.03 -0.25
N ARG A 97 -9.95 8.43 -1.03
CA ARG A 97 -9.41 7.08 -0.80
C ARG A 97 -7.90 7.05 -0.93
N LEU A 98 -7.24 6.40 0.02
CA LEU A 98 -5.88 5.92 -0.15
C LEU A 98 -5.94 4.43 -0.34
N PHE A 99 -5.34 3.93 -1.41
CA PHE A 99 -5.28 2.51 -1.71
C PHE A 99 -3.95 1.97 -1.21
N CYS A 100 -4.02 0.93 -0.38
CA CYS A 100 -2.88 0.43 0.36
C CYS A 100 -2.71 -1.07 0.17
N VAL A 101 -1.50 -1.55 0.46
CA VAL A 101 -1.17 -2.98 0.58
C VAL A 101 -0.51 -3.24 1.92
N LEU A 102 -0.62 -4.48 2.40
CA LEU A 102 0.12 -4.97 3.56
C LEU A 102 1.24 -5.88 3.09
N ASP A 103 2.48 -5.53 3.43
CA ASP A 103 3.65 -6.28 3.01
C ASP A 103 4.41 -6.84 4.22
N VAL A 104 4.34 -8.16 4.38
CA VAL A 104 5.06 -8.91 5.42
C VAL A 104 6.29 -9.62 4.86
N LEU A 105 6.63 -9.39 3.60
CA LEU A 105 7.72 -10.06 2.88
C LEU A 105 8.87 -9.12 2.53
N ALA A 106 8.66 -7.80 2.62
CA ALA A 106 9.68 -6.80 2.30
C ALA A 106 11.01 -7.11 3.02
N GLU A 107 12.11 -7.05 2.26
CA GLU A 107 13.47 -7.18 2.80
C GLU A 107 14.02 -5.81 3.22
N ASN A 108 15.04 -5.82 4.09
CA ASN A 108 15.73 -4.62 4.60
C ASN A 108 14.84 -3.65 5.40
N VAL A 109 13.77 -4.15 6.00
CA VAL A 109 12.88 -3.38 6.88
C VAL A 109 12.80 -4.03 8.26
N ASP A 110 12.56 -3.23 9.30
CA ASP A 110 12.46 -3.67 10.70
C ASP A 110 11.06 -4.20 11.04
N ARG A 111 10.05 -3.80 10.27
CA ARG A 111 8.63 -4.11 10.51
C ARG A 111 7.88 -4.28 9.18
N PRO A 112 6.71 -4.96 9.17
CA PRO A 112 5.91 -5.09 7.96
C PRO A 112 5.44 -3.72 7.46
N LEU A 113 5.15 -3.59 6.17
CA LEU A 113 4.80 -2.30 5.56
C LEU A 113 3.29 -2.18 5.34
N LEU A 114 2.75 -1.02 5.68
CA LEU A 114 1.48 -0.51 5.21
C LEU A 114 1.81 0.51 4.12
N THR A 115 1.85 0.06 2.88
CA THR A 115 2.31 0.90 1.76
C THR A 115 1.11 1.50 1.04
N VAL A 116 1.09 2.83 0.88
CA VAL A 116 0.15 3.55 0.02
C VAL A 116 0.61 3.39 -1.42
N ILE A 117 -0.20 2.72 -2.23
CA ILE A 117 0.05 2.48 -3.66
C ILE A 117 -0.38 3.69 -4.48
N ASP A 118 -1.59 4.16 -4.24
CA ASP A 118 -2.17 5.27 -5.00
C ASP A 118 -3.28 5.95 -4.18
N ALA A 119 -3.84 7.03 -4.71
CA ALA A 119 -4.94 7.76 -4.12
C ALA A 119 -5.97 8.14 -5.20
N ASP A 120 -7.24 8.31 -4.81
CA ASP A 120 -8.26 8.85 -5.71
C ASP A 120 -9.45 9.42 -4.92
N SER A 121 -10.26 10.23 -5.59
CA SER A 121 -11.46 10.84 -5.02
C SER A 121 -12.63 10.81 -5.99
N LYS A 122 -13.84 10.75 -5.44
CA LYS A 122 -15.07 10.80 -6.25
C LYS A 122 -16.17 11.58 -5.53
N PRO A 123 -17.05 12.29 -6.25
CA PRO A 123 -18.27 12.84 -5.67
C PRO A 123 -19.15 11.77 -5.02
N ASN A 124 -20.00 12.19 -4.09
CA ASN A 124 -21.06 11.35 -3.56
C ASN A 124 -21.98 10.85 -4.68
N GLY A 125 -22.39 9.59 -4.58
CA GLY A 125 -23.29 8.96 -5.56
C GLY A 125 -22.57 8.44 -6.80
N GLU A 126 -21.29 8.76 -6.98
CA GLU A 126 -20.47 8.22 -8.07
C GLU A 126 -19.70 6.97 -7.67
N VAL A 127 -19.28 6.21 -8.67
CA VAL A 127 -18.40 5.04 -8.54
C VAL A 127 -17.14 5.28 -9.38
N PHE A 128 -16.00 4.73 -8.93
CA PHE A 128 -14.83 4.71 -9.79
C PHE A 128 -15.12 3.82 -11.00
N ALA A 129 -14.57 4.20 -12.16
CA ALA A 129 -14.65 3.38 -13.35
C ALA A 129 -13.97 2.01 -13.12
N GLU A 130 -14.40 0.99 -13.85
CA GLU A 130 -13.77 -0.34 -13.75
C GLU A 130 -12.28 -0.32 -14.11
N SER A 131 -11.90 0.49 -15.09
CA SER A 131 -10.50 0.68 -15.48
C SER A 131 -9.61 1.13 -14.31
N ARG A 132 -10.16 1.93 -13.40
CA ARG A 132 -9.42 2.39 -12.22
C ARG A 132 -9.01 1.23 -11.31
N TYR A 133 -9.87 0.23 -11.15
CA TYR A 133 -9.53 -0.96 -10.36
C TYR A 133 -8.49 -1.84 -11.07
N VAL A 134 -8.48 -1.84 -12.41
CA VAL A 134 -7.44 -2.51 -13.20
C VAL A 134 -6.09 -1.81 -13.00
N GLU A 135 -6.04 -0.49 -13.16
CA GLU A 135 -4.83 0.32 -12.92
C GLU A 135 -4.27 0.12 -11.51
N LEU A 136 -5.14 0.11 -10.48
CA LEU A 136 -4.72 -0.16 -9.11
C LEU A 136 -4.12 -1.56 -8.94
N SER A 137 -4.66 -2.56 -9.64
CA SER A 137 -4.11 -3.92 -9.60
C SER A 137 -2.75 -4.01 -10.30
N GLU A 138 -2.57 -3.26 -11.40
CA GLU A 138 -1.28 -3.18 -12.10
C GLU A 138 -0.22 -2.50 -11.23
N LEU A 139 -0.57 -1.40 -10.55
CA LEU A 139 0.33 -0.74 -9.59
C LEU A 139 0.68 -1.64 -8.39
N ARG A 140 -0.30 -2.41 -7.88
CA ARG A 140 -0.04 -3.43 -6.85
C ARG A 140 0.96 -4.46 -7.35
N ASP A 141 0.77 -4.97 -8.56
CA ASP A 141 1.61 -6.01 -9.14
C ASP A 141 3.01 -5.46 -9.48
N GLU A 142 3.12 -4.18 -9.88
CA GLU A 142 4.37 -3.45 -10.00
C GLU A 142 5.10 -3.33 -8.65
N TYR A 143 4.40 -2.94 -7.58
CA TYR A 143 4.96 -2.87 -6.23
C TYR A 143 5.49 -4.22 -5.74
N PHE A 144 4.75 -5.30 -5.97
CA PHE A 144 5.14 -6.63 -5.52
C PHE A 144 6.16 -7.32 -6.42
N ARG A 145 6.47 -6.74 -7.59
CA ARG A 145 7.47 -7.28 -8.52
C ARG A 145 8.82 -7.45 -7.80
N PRO A 146 9.41 -8.65 -7.83
CA PRO A 146 10.72 -8.85 -7.22
C PRO A 146 11.81 -8.16 -8.04
N ASP A 147 12.97 -7.97 -7.43
CA ASP A 147 14.18 -7.55 -8.15
C ASP A 147 14.67 -8.65 -9.11
N GLU A 148 15.75 -8.37 -9.85
CA GLU A 148 16.39 -9.29 -10.79
C GLU A 148 16.83 -10.63 -10.16
N ASN A 149 17.02 -10.65 -8.83
CA ASN A 149 17.45 -11.81 -8.06
C ASN A 149 16.26 -12.53 -7.38
N GLY A 150 15.02 -12.13 -7.69
CA GLY A 150 13.82 -12.70 -7.09
C GLY A 150 13.52 -12.20 -5.67
N ARG A 151 14.20 -11.15 -5.20
CA ARG A 151 14.02 -10.63 -3.84
C ARG A 151 12.89 -9.61 -3.77
N PRO A 152 12.09 -9.59 -2.69
CA PRO A 152 11.03 -8.62 -2.47
C PRO A 152 11.57 -7.29 -1.93
N VAL A 153 12.54 -6.70 -2.64
CA VAL A 153 13.01 -5.33 -2.35
C VAL A 153 11.99 -4.36 -2.91
N ARG A 154 11.58 -3.37 -2.11
CA ARG A 154 10.52 -2.42 -2.48
C ARG A 154 11.10 -1.06 -2.84
N SER A 155 10.58 -0.48 -3.92
CA SER A 155 10.85 0.90 -4.30
C SER A 155 9.89 1.81 -3.55
N LEU A 156 10.42 2.56 -2.57
CA LEU A 156 9.66 3.40 -1.66
C LEU A 156 10.09 4.85 -1.81
N ALA A 157 9.16 5.78 -1.66
CA ALA A 157 9.45 7.19 -1.71
C ALA A 157 10.38 7.62 -0.56
N PRO A 158 11.39 8.48 -0.80
CA PRO A 158 12.23 8.99 0.27
C PRO A 158 11.40 9.71 1.34
N ALA A 159 11.73 9.46 2.62
CA ALA A 159 11.05 10.10 3.74
C ALA A 159 11.07 11.64 3.66
N SER A 160 12.13 12.23 3.09
CA SER A 160 12.22 13.68 2.87
C SER A 160 11.19 14.19 1.85
N LEU A 161 10.92 13.44 0.78
CA LEU A 161 9.90 13.77 -0.20
C LEU A 161 8.51 13.73 0.44
N VAL A 162 8.20 12.65 1.16
CA VAL A 162 6.94 12.49 1.89
C VAL A 162 6.75 13.60 2.94
N ALA A 163 7.78 13.90 3.74
CA ALA A 163 7.72 14.97 4.73
C ALA A 163 7.48 16.35 4.10
N SER A 164 8.14 16.64 2.97
CA SER A 164 7.90 17.89 2.23
C SER A 164 6.46 18.02 1.75
N TYR A 165 5.83 16.89 1.43
CA TYR A 165 4.46 16.84 0.97
C TYR A 165 3.50 17.11 2.14
N ILE A 166 3.66 16.37 3.24
CA ILE A 166 2.84 16.53 4.45
C ILE A 166 2.97 17.94 5.02
N ALA A 167 4.16 18.56 4.98
CA ALA A 167 4.35 19.93 5.45
C ALA A 167 3.59 21.00 4.64
N ARG A 168 3.18 20.69 3.40
CA ARG A 168 2.39 21.59 2.53
C ARG A 168 0.88 21.48 2.75
N THR A 169 0.42 20.45 3.48
CA THR A 169 -0.99 20.20 3.82
C THR A 169 -1.34 20.65 5.25
#